data_AF-T1APM7-F1
#
_entry.id   AF-T1APM7-F1
#
_cell.length_a   1.000
_cell.length_b   1.000
_cell.length_c   1.000
_cell.angle_alpha   90.00
_cell.angle_beta   90.00
_cell.angle_gamma   90.00
#
_symmetry.space_group_name_H-M   'P 1'
#
loop_
_entity.id
_entity.type
_entity.pdbx_description
1 polymer ?
#
loop_
_entity_poly.entity_id
_entity_poly.type
_entity_poly.pdbx_seq_one_letter_code
_entity_poly.pdbx_strand_id
1 'polypeptide(L)'
;MADGAGHMNERIQQFTEFRQRMNTRILEHDNQVVRRFFALDTQCYKDGALEVKTKEMLGLVASLVLRCDDCVSYHVAQCRQAGVSRE
;
A
#
# COMPACT_ATOMS: atom_id res chain seq x y z
N MET A 1 13.14 -20.34 17.53
CA MET A 1 11.90 -19.86 16.86
C MET A 1 11.68 -18.34 16.98
N ALA A 2 12.67 -17.55 17.43
CA ALA A 2 12.56 -16.08 17.52
C ALA A 2 13.06 -15.32 16.27
N ASP A 3 13.74 -15.97 15.32
CA ASP A 3 14.34 -15.34 14.13
C ASP A 3 13.34 -14.87 13.08
N GLY A 4 12.15 -15.48 13.00
CA GLY A 4 11.20 -15.22 11.91
C GLY A 4 10.52 -13.84 11.99
N ALA A 5 10.28 -13.34 13.20
CA ALA A 5 9.62 -12.04 13.41
C ALA A 5 10.57 -10.87 13.12
N GLY A 6 11.85 -11.00 13.49
CA GLY A 6 12.89 -10.02 13.17
C GLY A 6 13.07 -9.86 11.66
N HIS A 7 13.21 -10.99 10.96
CA HIS A 7 13.34 -11.01 9.50
C HIS A 7 12.11 -10.42 8.79
N MET A 8 10.90 -10.67 9.29
CA MET A 8 9.67 -10.11 8.69
C MET A 8 9.59 -8.59 8.82
N ASN A 9 9.89 -8.04 10.01
CA ASN A 9 9.88 -6.60 10.24
C ASN A 9 10.91 -5.89 9.35
N GLU A 10 12.10 -6.46 9.20
CA GLU A 10 13.14 -5.91 8.32
C GLU A 10 12.68 -5.86 6.86
N ARG A 11 12.02 -6.92 6.37
CA ARG A 11 11.45 -6.93 5.01
C ARG A 11 10.38 -5.85 4.80
N ILE A 12 9.48 -5.65 5.77
CA ILE A 12 8.44 -4.61 5.70
C ILE A 12 9.05 -3.21 5.67
N GLN A 13 10.08 -2.98 6.49
CA GLN A 13 10.78 -1.71 6.53
C GLN A 13 11.49 -1.43 5.19
N GLN A 14 12.25 -2.40 4.67
CA GLN A 14 12.93 -2.29 3.37
C GLN A 14 11.95 -2.00 2.23
N PHE A 15 10.80 -2.67 2.22
CA PHE A 15 9.72 -2.41 1.25
C PHE A 15 9.20 -0.97 1.34
N THR A 16 8.93 -0.49 2.55
CA THR A 16 8.41 0.86 2.79
C THR A 16 9.42 1.93 2.34
N GLU A 17 10.68 1.78 2.72
CA GLU A 17 11.77 2.68 2.34
C GLU A 17 12.01 2.67 0.84
N PHE A 18 12.00 1.49 0.21
CA PHE A 18 12.14 1.35 -1.23
C PHE A 18 11.01 2.09 -1.97
N ARG A 19 9.76 1.89 -1.56
CA ARG A 19 8.60 2.57 -2.16
C ARG A 19 8.66 4.08 -2.00
N GLN A 20 9.00 4.58 -0.82
CA GLN A 20 9.14 6.02 -0.58
C GLN A 20 10.21 6.62 -1.50
N ARG A 21 11.40 6.01 -1.53
CA ARG A 21 12.50 6.46 -2.41
C ARG A 21 12.11 6.46 -3.89
N MET A 22 11.38 5.43 -4.33
CA MET A 22 10.95 5.35 -5.73
C MET A 22 9.84 6.33 -6.06
N ASN A 23 8.86 6.50 -5.18
CA ASN A 23 7.80 7.49 -5.36
C ASN A 23 8.37 8.91 -5.43
N THR A 24 9.34 9.26 -4.58
CA THR A 24 10.04 10.54 -4.66
C THR A 24 10.68 10.73 -6.02
N ARG A 25 11.49 9.76 -6.48
CA ARG A 25 12.15 9.84 -7.79
C ARG A 25 11.13 9.94 -8.93
N ILE A 26 10.04 9.19 -8.88
CA ILE A 26 8.98 9.24 -9.91
C ILE A 26 8.33 10.63 -9.96
N LEU A 27 8.01 11.22 -8.79
CA LEU A 27 7.30 12.49 -8.69
C LEU A 27 8.18 13.73 -8.96
N GLU A 28 9.50 13.61 -8.81
CA GLU A 28 10.48 14.65 -9.18
C GLU A 28 10.52 14.91 -10.69
N HIS A 29 10.13 13.93 -11.52
CA HIS A 29 10.09 14.10 -12.97
C HIS A 29 8.86 14.91 -13.39
N ASP A 30 9.03 15.81 -14.37
CA ASP A 30 7.93 16.60 -14.90
C ASP A 30 7.06 15.80 -15.88
N ASN A 31 6.20 14.94 -15.31
CA ASN A 31 5.26 14.11 -16.06
C ASN A 31 3.83 14.29 -15.53
N GLN A 32 3.02 15.03 -16.29
CA GLN A 32 1.64 15.32 -15.92
C GLN A 32 0.75 14.07 -15.81
N VAL A 33 0.98 13.06 -16.67
CA VAL A 33 0.20 11.82 -16.65
C VAL A 33 0.44 11.04 -15.37
N VAL A 34 1.71 10.92 -14.97
CA VAL A 34 2.11 10.28 -13.71
C VAL A 34 1.51 11.01 -12.51
N ARG A 35 1.60 12.36 -12.46
CA ARG A 35 1.01 13.15 -11.37
C ARG A 35 -0.50 12.94 -11.25
N ARG A 36 -1.22 12.90 -12.38
CA ARG A 36 -2.67 12.64 -12.40
C ARG A 36 -3.01 11.23 -11.93
N PHE A 37 -2.21 10.23 -12.31
CA PHE A 37 -2.41 8.86 -11.85
C PHE A 37 -2.22 8.74 -10.33
N PHE A 38 -1.15 9.32 -9.77
CA PHE A 38 -0.93 9.34 -8.32
C PHE A 38 -2.04 10.08 -7.57
N ALA A 39 -2.52 11.19 -8.13
CA ALA A 39 -3.63 11.94 -7.55
C ALA A 39 -4.94 11.14 -7.58
N LEU A 40 -5.19 10.36 -8.64
CA LEU A 40 -6.33 9.46 -8.75
C LEU A 40 -6.24 8.34 -7.71
N ASP A 41 -5.09 7.66 -7.64
CA ASP A 41 -4.83 6.58 -6.68
C ASP A 41 -5.08 7.06 -5.23
N THR A 42 -4.49 8.20 -4.86
CA THR A 42 -4.70 8.81 -3.53
C THR A 42 -6.17 9.12 -3.26
N GLN A 43 -6.91 9.61 -4.27
CA GLN A 43 -8.33 9.94 -4.11
C GLN A 43 -9.22 8.70 -3.99
N CYS A 44 -8.84 7.59 -4.62
CA CYS A 44 -9.62 6.36 -4.62
C CYS A 44 -9.90 5.86 -3.20
N TYR A 45 -8.92 6.00 -2.29
CA TYR A 45 -8.98 5.52 -0.91
C TYR A 45 -9.53 6.53 0.10
N LYS A 46 -9.83 7.78 -0.30
CA LYS A 46 -10.45 8.76 0.62
C LYS A 46 -11.82 8.30 1.11
N ASP A 47 -12.18 8.71 2.31
CA ASP A 47 -13.49 8.43 2.90
C ASP A 47 -14.64 8.96 2.01
N GLY A 48 -15.81 8.30 2.07
CA GLY A 48 -16.98 8.64 1.28
C GLY A 48 -18.10 7.64 1.49
N ALA A 49 -18.74 7.18 0.40
CA ALA A 49 -19.79 6.15 0.49
C ALA A 49 -19.30 4.83 1.13
N LEU A 50 -18.00 4.55 1.04
CA LEU A 50 -17.32 3.49 1.78
C LEU A 50 -16.19 4.11 2.59
N GLU A 51 -16.03 3.63 3.82
CA GLU A 51 -14.93 4.04 4.68
C GLU A 51 -13.57 3.59 4.13
N VAL A 52 -12.51 4.30 4.51
CA VAL A 52 -11.12 3.97 4.15
C VAL A 52 -10.81 2.49 4.45
N LYS A 53 -11.22 2.01 5.63
CA LYS A 53 -11.04 0.62 6.06
C LYS A 53 -11.61 -0.38 5.06
N THR A 54 -12.83 -0.15 4.58
CA THR A 54 -13.48 -1.00 3.58
C THR A 54 -12.75 -0.95 2.24
N LYS A 55 -12.31 0.24 1.81
CA LYS A 55 -11.59 0.40 0.54
C LYS A 55 -10.23 -0.29 0.55
N GLU A 56 -9.50 -0.24 1.65
CA GLU A 56 -8.22 -0.95 1.78
C GLU A 56 -8.39 -2.47 1.77
N MET A 57 -9.47 -3.00 2.35
CA MET A 57 -9.81 -4.43 2.24
C MET A 57 -10.13 -4.83 0.79
N LEU A 58 -10.83 -3.97 0.03
CA LEU A 58 -11.06 -4.20 -1.40
C LEU A 58 -9.75 -4.15 -2.21
N GLY A 59 -8.84 -3.23 -1.87
CA GLY A 59 -7.48 -3.17 -2.43
C GLY A 59 -6.71 -4.46 -2.17
N LEU A 60 -6.80 -5.01 -0.95
CA LEU A 60 -6.21 -6.30 -0.60
C LEU A 60 -6.80 -7.43 -1.45
N VAL A 61 -8.12 -7.53 -1.57
CA VAL A 61 -8.77 -8.55 -2.43
C VAL A 61 -8.28 -8.43 -3.88
N ALA A 62 -8.27 -7.22 -4.44
CA ALA A 62 -7.81 -6.99 -5.81
C ALA A 62 -6.33 -7.38 -6.00
N SER A 63 -5.47 -7.11 -5.01
CA SER A 63 -4.05 -7.46 -5.05
C SER A 63 -3.81 -8.97 -5.12
N LEU A 64 -4.66 -9.76 -4.44
CA LEU A 64 -4.61 -11.23 -4.46
C LEU A 64 -5.07 -11.78 -5.82
N VAL A 65 -6.10 -11.19 -6.42
CA VAL A 65 -6.56 -11.54 -7.77
C VAL A 65 -5.48 -11.26 -8.82
N LEU A 66 -4.82 -10.09 -8.73
CA LEU A 66 -3.74 -9.69 -9.62
C LEU A 66 -2.41 -10.38 -9.33
N ARG A 67 -2.29 -11.08 -8.19
CA ARG A 67 -1.06 -11.75 -7.73
C ARG A 67 0.13 -10.80 -7.65
N CYS A 68 -0.10 -9.62 -7.08
CA CYS A 68 0.91 -8.58 -6.90
C CYS A 68 1.41 -8.56 -5.45
N ASP A 69 2.56 -9.18 -5.18
CA ASP A 69 3.12 -9.29 -3.82
C ASP A 69 3.38 -7.94 -3.14
N ASP A 70 3.82 -6.94 -3.91
CA ASP A 70 4.00 -5.57 -3.43
C ASP A 70 2.65 -4.94 -3.06
N CYS A 71 1.62 -5.17 -3.87
CA CYS A 71 0.28 -4.65 -3.62
C CYS A 71 -0.35 -5.33 -2.39
N VAL A 72 -0.13 -6.64 -2.22
CA VAL A 72 -0.55 -7.38 -1.03
C VAL A 72 0.12 -6.80 0.21
N SER A 73 1.45 -6.64 0.18
CA SER A 73 2.22 -6.09 1.30
C SER A 73 1.76 -4.68 1.67
N TYR A 74 1.50 -3.85 0.66
CA TYR A 74 0.96 -2.50 0.85
C TYR A 74 -0.43 -2.52 1.49
N HIS A 75 -1.40 -3.22 0.90
CA HIS A 75 -2.77 -3.19 1.40
C HIS A 75 -2.93 -3.91 2.76
N VAL A 76 -2.09 -4.88 3.10
CA VAL A 76 -2.04 -5.44 4.46
C VAL A 76 -1.61 -4.38 5.48
N ALA A 77 -0.56 -3.61 5.17
CA ALA A 77 -0.09 -2.53 6.03
C ALA A 77 -1.15 -1.43 6.19
N GLN A 78 -1.81 -1.04 5.09
CA GLN A 78 -2.88 -0.05 5.11
C GLN A 78 -4.13 -0.52 5.86
N CYS A 79 -4.56 -1.77 5.66
CA CYS A 79 -5.65 -2.40 6.42
C CYS A 79 -5.38 -2.31 7.92
N ARG A 80 -4.16 -2.67 8.36
CA ARG A 80 -3.77 -2.59 9.77
C ARG A 80 -3.80 -1.15 10.29
N GLN A 81 -3.30 -0.18 9.52
CA GLN A 81 -3.36 1.24 9.89
C GLN A 81 -4.81 1.76 9.98
N ALA A 82 -5.69 1.26 9.12
CA ALA A 82 -7.12 1.59 9.13
C ALA A 82 -7.94 0.82 10.20
N GLY A 83 -7.29 0.02 11.06
CA GLY A 83 -7.94 -0.69 12.16
C GLY A 83 -8.68 -1.97 11.74
N VAL A 84 -8.23 -2.64 10.67
CA VAL A 84 -8.65 -4.02 10.35
C VAL A 84 -7.95 -5.00 11.31
N SER A 85 -8.73 -5.92 11.90
CA SER A 85 -8.24 -7.02 12.73
C SER A 85 -7.66 -8.15 11.87
N ARG A 86 -7.12 -9.19 12.51
CA ARG A 86 -6.65 -10.37 11.78
C ARG A 86 -7.83 -11.25 11.33
N GLU A 87 -8.85 -11.34 12.17
CA GLU A 87 -10.17 -11.90 11.88
C GLU A 87 -10.96 -10.96 10.97
#